data_AF-A0A6I3T343-F1
#
_entry.id   AF-A0A6I3T343-F1
#
_cell.length_a   1.000
_cell.length_b   1.000
_cell.length_c   1.000
_cell.angle_alpha   90.00
_cell.angle_beta   90.00
_cell.angle_gamma   90.00
#
_symmetry.space_group_name_H-M   'P 1'
#
loop_
_entity.id
_entity.type
_entity.pdbx_description
1 polymer ?
#
loop_
_entity_poly.entity_id
_entity_poly.type
_entity_poly.pdbx_seq_one_letter_code
_entity_poly.pdbx_strand_id
1 'polypeptide(L)'
;MTISRTRRTLITAAVGVPAALSLLSLLSPLAAATTVVKRKPVRSFAELEKDFKGRIGVAAIDLGAGRIVGHRLDERFPFCSTFK
;
A
#
# COMPACT_ATOMS: atom_id res chain seq x y z
N MET A 1 6.89 65.44 13.00
CA MET A 1 6.34 64.09 12.77
C MET A 1 7.48 63.08 12.68
N THR A 2 7.88 62.50 13.82
CA THR A 2 9.00 61.55 13.89
C THR A 2 8.44 60.12 13.99
N ILE A 3 8.43 59.40 12.86
CA ILE A 3 7.99 58.00 12.80
C ILE A 3 9.16 57.11 13.22
N SER A 4 9.04 56.49 14.40
CA SER A 4 10.06 55.60 15.00
C SER A 4 10.29 54.34 14.15
N ARG A 5 11.52 54.20 13.63
CA ARG A 5 12.02 53.06 12.83
C ARG A 5 11.99 51.72 13.59
N THR A 6 11.90 51.74 14.92
CA THR A 6 12.02 50.58 15.81
C THR A 6 10.85 49.60 15.71
N ARG A 7 9.65 50.08 15.34
CA ARG A 7 8.45 49.23 15.22
C ARG A 7 8.46 48.33 13.99
N ARG A 8 9.15 48.74 12.92
CA ARG A 8 9.22 47.97 11.67
C ARG A 8 10.10 46.74 11.79
N THR A 9 11.13 46.79 12.62
CA THR A 9 12.07 45.68 12.80
C THR A 9 11.47 44.53 13.61
N LEU A 10 10.55 44.82 14.53
CA LEU A 10 9.92 43.79 15.37
C LEU A 10 8.86 42.97 14.62
N ILE A 11 8.25 43.53 13.56
CA ILE A 11 7.23 42.80 12.78
C ILE A 11 7.88 41.77 11.83
N THR A 12 9.08 42.04 11.33
CA THR A 12 9.77 41.12 10.39
C THR A 12 10.29 39.84 11.07
N ALA A 13 10.52 39.85 12.38
CA ALA A 13 11.04 38.70 13.12
C ALA A 13 9.97 37.63 13.45
N ALA A 14 8.68 37.98 13.42
CA ALA A 14 7.59 37.08 13.81
C ALA A 14 7.13 36.11 12.70
N VAL A 15 7.57 36.30 11.45
CA VAL A 15 7.10 35.53 10.27
C VAL A 15 8.10 34.45 9.84
N GLY A 16 9.32 34.43 10.39
CA GLY A 16 10.35 33.44 10.01
C GLY A 16 10.14 32.03 10.59
N VAL A 17 9.44 31.92 11.72
CA VAL A 17 9.26 30.66 12.45
C VAL A 17 8.20 29.72 11.83
N PRO A 18 7.03 30.19 11.32
CA PRO A 18 6.04 29.28 10.73
C PRO A 18 6.38 28.80 9.31
N ALA A 19 7.22 29.52 8.57
CA ALA A 19 7.64 29.14 7.20
C ALA A 19 8.65 27.97 7.20
N ALA A 20 9.50 27.86 8.22
CA ALA A 20 10.46 26.76 8.35
C ALA A 20 9.79 25.43 8.77
N LEU A 21 8.70 25.49 9.54
CA LEU A 21 7.92 24.30 9.92
C LEU A 21 7.04 23.77 8.78
N SER A 22 6.57 24.64 7.88
CA SER A 22 5.71 24.24 6.76
C SER A 22 6.51 23.57 5.64
N LEU A 23 7.78 23.93 5.41
CA LEU A 23 8.63 23.20 4.44
C LEU A 23 9.01 21.78 4.89
N LEU A 24 9.15 21.54 6.19
CA LEU A 24 9.53 20.21 6.72
C LEU A 24 8.38 19.19 6.62
N SER A 25 7.13 19.66 6.55
CA SER A 25 5.93 18.82 6.47
C SER A 25 5.68 18.24 5.06
N LEU A 26 6.19 18.88 4.00
CA LEU A 26 6.04 18.38 2.62
C LEU A 26 7.01 17.26 2.24
N LEU A 27 8.10 17.03 2.99
CA LEU A 27 9.06 15.96 2.72
C LEU A 27 8.74 14.64 3.45
N SER A 28 7.68 14.62 4.27
CA SER A 28 7.50 13.58 5.28
C SER A 28 6.65 12.33 4.94
N PRO A 29 6.26 11.99 3.68
CA PRO A 29 5.68 10.68 3.42
C PRO A 29 6.69 9.67 2.80
N LEU A 30 8.01 9.91 2.85
CA LEU A 30 8.97 8.91 2.35
C LEU A 30 9.24 7.76 3.35
N ALA A 31 8.84 7.93 4.61
CA ALA A 31 8.84 6.86 5.60
C ALA A 31 7.57 6.00 5.48
N ALA A 32 7.25 5.52 4.28
CA ALA A 32 6.32 4.42 4.12
C ALA A 32 6.96 3.20 4.82
N ALA A 33 6.51 2.94 6.05
CA ALA A 33 6.96 1.80 6.84
C ALA A 33 6.80 0.54 5.99
N THR A 34 7.92 -0.03 5.55
CA THR A 34 7.95 -1.31 4.85
C THR A 34 7.64 -2.37 5.89
N THR A 35 6.36 -2.60 6.15
CA THR A 35 5.92 -3.69 7.00
C THR A 35 6.27 -4.98 6.28
N VAL A 36 7.38 -5.59 6.69
CA VAL A 36 7.75 -6.93 6.24
C VAL A 36 6.72 -7.87 6.84
N VAL A 37 5.65 -8.13 6.08
CA VAL A 37 4.67 -9.15 6.41
C VAL A 37 5.42 -10.48 6.37
N LYS A 38 5.73 -11.03 7.56
CA LYS A 38 6.25 -12.39 7.69
C LYS A 38 5.20 -13.34 7.11
N ARG A 39 5.42 -13.78 5.87
CA ARG A 39 4.59 -14.80 5.25
C ARG A 39 4.88 -16.12 5.93
N LYS A 40 3.84 -16.75 6.47
CA LYS A 40 3.94 -18.17 6.85
C LYS A 40 4.28 -18.99 5.59
N PRO A 41 5.01 -20.10 5.71
CA PRO A 41 5.17 -21.03 4.61
C PRO A 41 3.80 -21.39 4.08
N VAL A 42 3.53 -21.04 2.83
CA VAL A 42 2.26 -21.36 2.17
C VAL A 42 2.37 -22.82 1.75
N ARG A 43 1.48 -23.69 2.24
CA ARG A 43 1.39 -25.06 1.72
C ARG A 43 1.13 -25.00 0.23
N SER A 44 1.78 -25.87 -0.53
CA SER A 44 1.51 -25.93 -1.97
C SER A 44 0.09 -26.44 -2.22
N PHE A 45 -0.55 -26.03 -3.31
CA PHE A 45 -1.85 -26.58 -3.68
C PHE A 45 -1.78 -28.10 -3.90
N ALA A 46 -0.65 -28.63 -4.35
CA ALA A 46 -0.44 -30.07 -4.49
C ALA A 46 -0.45 -30.83 -3.14
N GLU A 47 0.05 -30.22 -2.06
CA GLU A 47 -0.07 -30.79 -0.71
C GLU A 47 -1.52 -30.78 -0.23
N LEU A 48 -2.24 -29.68 -0.46
CA LEU A 48 -3.66 -29.58 -0.09
C LEU A 48 -4.53 -30.58 -0.85
N GLU A 49 -4.23 -30.84 -2.13
CA GLU A 49 -4.90 -31.88 -2.93
C GLU A 49 -4.72 -33.28 -2.32
N LYS A 50 -3.51 -33.59 -1.82
CA LYS A 50 -3.23 -34.87 -1.14
C LYS A 50 -4.00 -34.98 0.17
N ASP A 51 -3.97 -33.94 0.99
CA ASP A 51 -4.65 -33.91 2.29
C ASP A 51 -6.18 -34.06 2.13
N PHE A 52 -6.75 -33.33 1.17
CA PHE A 52 -8.19 -33.33 0.89
C PHE A 52 -8.66 -34.53 0.06
N LYS A 53 -7.73 -35.29 -0.54
CA LYS A 53 -8.02 -36.38 -1.49
C LYS A 53 -8.91 -35.90 -2.66
N GLY A 54 -8.55 -34.76 -3.23
CA GLY A 54 -9.33 -34.11 -4.29
C GLY A 54 -8.49 -33.24 -5.22
N ARG A 55 -9.17 -32.41 -6.01
CA ARG A 55 -8.56 -31.49 -6.98
C ARG A 55 -8.92 -30.06 -6.60
N ILE A 56 -7.95 -29.16 -6.68
CA ILE A 56 -8.13 -27.74 -6.34
C ILE A 56 -7.77 -26.91 -7.57
N GLY A 57 -8.70 -26.11 -8.07
CA GLY A 57 -8.44 -25.10 -9.10
C GLY A 57 -8.37 -23.71 -8.47
N VAL A 58 -7.35 -22.93 -8.78
CA VAL A 58 -7.20 -21.55 -8.30
C VAL A 58 -6.80 -20.64 -9.46
N ALA A 59 -7.50 -19.52 -9.60
CA ALA A 59 -7.10 -18.42 -10.46
C ALA A 59 -7.20 -17.11 -9.68
N ALA A 60 -6.15 -16.31 -9.74
CA ALA A 60 -6.10 -14.96 -9.20
C ALA A 60 -5.61 -14.01 -10.28
N ILE A 61 -6.32 -12.90 -10.44
CA ILE A 61 -6.04 -11.89 -11.46
C ILE A 61 -5.71 -10.58 -10.76
N ASP A 62 -4.51 -10.07 -10.99
CA ASP A 62 -4.13 -8.71 -10.67
C ASP A 62 -4.67 -7.79 -11.76
N LEU A 63 -5.80 -7.13 -11.48
CA LEU A 63 -6.48 -6.24 -12.42
C LEU A 63 -5.67 -4.97 -12.73
N GLY A 64 -4.74 -4.57 -11.87
CA GLY A 64 -3.90 -3.40 -12.10
C GLY A 64 -2.74 -3.70 -13.05
N ALA A 65 -2.09 -4.85 -12.87
CA ALA A 65 -0.95 -5.27 -13.69
C ALA A 65 -1.32 -6.21 -14.86
N GLY A 66 -2.57 -6.67 -14.94
CA GLY A 66 -3.02 -7.65 -15.94
C GLY A 66 -2.40 -9.04 -15.77
N ARG A 67 -1.87 -9.36 -14.58
CA ARG A 67 -1.20 -10.65 -14.33
C ARG A 67 -2.21 -11.67 -13.85
N ILE A 68 -2.07 -12.90 -14.33
CA ILE A 68 -2.84 -14.05 -13.86
C ILE A 68 -1.87 -15.03 -13.22
N VAL A 69 -2.21 -15.50 -12.03
CA VAL A 69 -1.49 -16.58 -11.35
C VAL A 69 -2.49 -17.62 -10.88
N GLY A 70 -2.10 -18.89 -10.86
CA GLY A 70 -3.04 -19.94 -10.49
C GLY A 70 -2.45 -21.33 -10.50
N HIS A 71 -3.29 -22.28 -10.12
CA HIS A 71 -3.02 -23.72 -10.11
C HIS A 71 -4.13 -24.41 -10.89
N ARG A 72 -3.75 -25.22 -11.89
CA ARG A 72 -4.66 -25.92 -12.82
C ARG A 72 -5.59 -24.99 -13.62
N LEU A 73 -5.03 -23.91 -14.18
CA LEU A 73 -5.78 -22.90 -14.92
C LEU A 73 -6.59 -23.46 -16.10
N ASP A 74 -6.08 -24.50 -16.76
CA ASP A 74 -6.71 -25.09 -17.95
C ASP A 74 -7.63 -26.30 -17.65
N GLU A 75 -7.78 -26.66 -16.38
CA GLU A 75 -8.58 -27.81 -15.97
C GLU A 75 -10.05 -27.41 -15.76
N ARG A 76 -10.98 -28.28 -16.18
CA ARG A 76 -12.41 -28.02 -16.04
C ARG A 76 -12.91 -28.48 -14.67
N PHE A 77 -13.66 -27.61 -14.00
CA PHE A 77 -14.36 -27.90 -12.75
C PHE A 77 -15.87 -27.69 -12.93
N PRO A 78 -16.74 -28.45 -12.24
CA PRO A 78 -18.18 -28.21 -12.26
C PRO A 78 -18.51 -26.87 -11.60
N PHE A 79 -19.29 -26.03 -12.28
CA PHE A 79 -19.67 -24.71 -11.74
C PHE A 79 -20.61 -24.78 -10.52
N CYS A 80 -21.35 -25.87 -10.33
CA CYS A 80 -22.30 -25.99 -9.21
C CYS A 80 -23.26 -24.79 -9.15
N SER A 81 -23.23 -23.95 -8.10
CA SER A 81 -24.02 -22.71 -8.01
C SER A 81 -23.20 -21.43 -8.25
N THR A 82 -21.91 -21.51 -8.59
CA THR A 82 -21.08 -20.31 -8.83
C THR A 82 -21.38 -19.60 -10.15
N PHE A 83 -22.25 -20.19 -10.97
CA PHE A 83 -22.78 -19.56 -12.18
C PHE A 83 -23.86 -18.50 -11.89
N LYS A 84 -24.45 -18.53 -10.69
CA LYS A 84 -25.53 -17.61 -10.28
C LYS A 84 -24.95 -16.23 -10.01
#